data_AF-A0A3B9ABI4-F1
#
_entry.id   AF-A0A3B9ABI4-F1
#
_cell.length_a   1.000
_cell.length_b   1.000
_cell.length_c   1.000
_cell.angle_alpha   90.00
_cell.angle_beta   90.00
_cell.angle_gamma   90.00
#
_symmetry.space_group_name_H-M   'P 1'
#
loop_
_entity.id
_entity.type
_entity.pdbx_description
1 polymer ?
#
loop_
_entity_poly.entity_id
_entity_poly.type
_entity_poly.pdbx_seq_one_letter_code
_entity_poly.pdbx_strand_id
1 'polypeptide(L)'
;MAKLSKSSIGVGVAGTGFIGPAHVEALRRNGITVLGLAENTREKAEQKAAEMGIPRIYGSLDEMLKDDDIQVVHLATPNYLHYPHAKAALLAGKHVICEKPLAMNTRESAELVALAKETGKVNAVNFNIRMYPLVQQARSMVQSGELGDLFILQGSYLQDWLLFPTDWNWRLEPELGGTLRAVGDIGSHWLDLITFITGLRVVEVFADFKTIHPIRKKPAKPVETYTGKILQPEDYVDQPIFTEDYATILLHFENDVRGVLTVGQVCSGRKNRLYFEINASKSSLAWDSERPNELWVGHRTQPNQIIMKDPALLSPEARAVTSYPGGHNEGFPDTFKQLYNKVYNYILAGDYTKAPDFPTFADGHYEMQLCEAIERSAKEKVWTKV
;
A
#
# COMPACT_ATOMS: atom_id res chain seq x y z
N MET A 1 17.45 26.29 -16.28
CA MET A 1 17.79 25.21 -15.33
C MET A 1 18.10 23.96 -16.12
N ALA A 2 19.11 23.18 -15.72
CA ALA A 2 19.40 21.91 -16.38
C ALA A 2 18.18 20.97 -16.28
N LYS A 3 17.89 20.22 -17.35
CA LYS A 3 16.77 19.26 -17.34
C LYS A 3 17.11 18.15 -16.34
N LEU A 4 16.27 17.96 -15.32
CA LEU A 4 16.44 16.88 -14.36
C LEU A 4 16.38 15.51 -15.09
N SER A 5 17.11 14.55 -14.54
CA SER A 5 17.15 13.15 -14.97
C SER A 5 17.07 12.26 -13.73
N LYS A 6 16.87 10.94 -13.90
CA LYS A 6 16.86 10.01 -12.76
C LYS A 6 18.15 10.08 -11.93
N SER A 7 19.30 10.28 -12.57
CA SER A 7 20.59 10.37 -11.88
C SER A 7 20.85 11.73 -11.22
N SER A 8 20.09 12.77 -11.56
CA SER A 8 20.32 14.13 -11.07
C SER A 8 19.19 14.69 -10.19
N ILE A 9 18.06 13.99 -10.08
CA ILE A 9 16.98 14.35 -9.17
C ILE A 9 17.35 13.90 -7.75
N GLY A 10 17.39 14.84 -6.82
CA GLY A 10 17.73 14.58 -5.43
C GLY A 10 16.52 14.10 -4.64
N VAL A 11 16.72 13.01 -3.90
CA VAL A 11 15.68 12.32 -3.14
C VAL A 11 16.07 12.22 -1.69
N GLY A 12 15.13 12.59 -0.82
CA GLY A 12 15.20 12.37 0.62
C GLY A 12 14.24 11.27 1.06
N VAL A 13 14.66 10.43 2.00
CA VAL A 13 13.79 9.41 2.61
C VAL A 13 13.68 9.72 4.10
N ALA A 14 12.45 9.83 4.61
CA ALA A 14 12.17 9.98 6.03
C ALA A 14 11.61 8.67 6.59
N GLY A 15 12.24 8.16 7.65
CA GLY A 15 11.88 6.90 8.29
C GLY A 15 12.52 5.67 7.63
N THR A 16 13.19 4.86 8.46
CA THR A 16 13.90 3.63 8.06
C THR A 16 13.46 2.42 8.87
N GLY A 17 12.19 2.40 9.29
CA GLY A 17 11.52 1.17 9.70
C GLY A 17 11.50 0.13 8.56
N PHE A 18 10.78 -0.98 8.73
CA PHE A 18 10.78 -2.10 7.76
C PHE A 18 10.68 -1.68 6.27
N ILE A 19 9.88 -0.67 5.94
CA ILE A 19 9.59 -0.29 4.56
C ILE A 19 10.57 0.74 3.96
N GLY A 20 11.26 1.53 4.79
CA GLY A 20 12.24 2.52 4.33
C GLY A 20 13.38 1.92 3.48
N PRO A 21 14.00 0.79 3.88
CA PRO A 21 14.97 0.08 3.05
C PRO A 21 14.40 -0.35 1.69
N ALA A 22 13.14 -0.78 1.62
CA ALA A 22 12.49 -1.15 0.36
C ALA A 22 12.33 0.07 -0.56
N HIS A 23 12.08 1.26 0.00
CA HIS A 23 12.05 2.50 -0.78
C HIS A 23 13.42 2.78 -1.40
N VAL A 24 14.48 2.74 -0.59
CA VAL A 24 15.86 3.02 -1.01
C VAL A 24 16.33 2.02 -2.08
N GLU A 25 16.05 0.73 -1.90
CA GLU A 25 16.38 -0.33 -2.87
C GLU A 25 15.71 -0.09 -4.22
N ALA A 26 14.41 0.19 -4.21
CA ALA A 26 13.63 0.38 -5.43
C ALA A 26 14.03 1.65 -6.21
N LEU A 27 14.40 2.71 -5.49
CA LEU A 27 14.96 3.93 -6.08
C LEU A 27 16.30 3.65 -6.76
N ARG A 28 17.20 2.92 -6.10
CA ARG A 28 18.51 2.55 -6.66
C ARG A 28 18.38 1.67 -7.90
N ARG A 29 17.45 0.72 -7.91
CA ARG A 29 17.14 -0.11 -9.08
C ARG A 29 16.58 0.69 -10.27
N ASN A 30 16.11 1.91 -10.03
CA ASN A 30 15.72 2.86 -11.06
C ASN A 30 16.85 3.81 -11.47
N GLY A 31 18.06 3.68 -10.92
CA GLY A 31 19.17 4.61 -11.15
C GLY A 31 18.96 5.97 -10.48
N ILE A 32 18.13 6.03 -9.43
CA ILE A 32 17.85 7.25 -8.67
C ILE A 32 18.74 7.29 -7.43
N THR A 33 19.43 8.40 -7.25
CA THR A 33 20.32 8.61 -6.10
C THR A 33 19.51 9.12 -4.90
N VAL A 34 19.53 8.36 -3.81
CA VAL A 34 19.04 8.84 -2.51
C VAL A 34 20.13 9.72 -1.89
N LEU A 35 19.89 11.03 -1.83
CA LEU A 35 20.84 12.00 -1.29
C LEU A 35 20.78 12.07 0.23
N GLY A 36 19.58 11.92 0.79
CA GLY A 36 19.28 12.28 2.17
C GLY A 36 18.48 11.26 2.94
N LEU A 37 18.81 11.09 4.22
CA LEU A 37 18.01 10.32 5.17
C LEU A 37 17.65 11.16 6.39
N ALA A 38 16.36 11.21 6.72
CA ALA A 38 15.85 11.84 7.93
C ALA A 38 15.32 10.79 8.93
N GLU A 39 15.76 10.93 10.18
CA GLU A 39 15.27 10.14 11.33
C GLU A 39 14.85 11.07 12.48
N ASN A 40 14.24 10.52 13.53
CA ASN A 40 13.80 11.30 14.69
C ASN A 40 14.94 11.73 15.63
N THR A 41 16.14 11.18 15.45
CA THR A 41 17.37 11.64 16.10
C THR A 41 18.53 11.59 15.11
N ARG A 42 19.48 12.49 15.27
CA ARG A 42 20.68 12.54 14.42
C ARG A 42 21.52 11.27 14.51
N GLU A 43 21.65 10.70 15.71
CA GLU A 43 22.39 9.45 15.94
C GLU A 43 21.80 8.27 15.15
N LYS A 44 20.45 8.14 15.13
CA LYS A 44 19.79 7.13 14.30
C LYS A 44 19.97 7.41 12.82
N ALA A 45 19.89 8.68 12.40
CA ALA A 45 20.13 9.06 11.02
C ALA A 45 21.55 8.65 10.58
N GLU A 46 22.56 8.92 11.41
CA GLU A 46 23.97 8.52 11.19
C GLU A 46 24.12 7.02 11.03
N GLN A 47 23.59 6.24 11.97
CA GLN A 47 23.64 4.79 11.91
C GLN A 47 22.98 4.25 10.63
N LYS A 48 21.74 4.67 10.35
CA LYS A 48 20.94 4.13 9.24
C LYS A 48 21.47 4.58 7.87
N ALA A 49 21.95 5.81 7.77
CA ALA A 49 22.58 6.31 6.55
C ALA A 49 23.89 5.57 6.27
N ALA A 50 24.69 5.24 7.29
CA ALA A 50 25.89 4.43 7.13
C ALA A 50 25.55 3.00 6.67
N GLU A 51 24.57 2.33 7.30
CA GLU A 51 24.09 0.99 6.90
C GLU A 51 23.61 0.96 5.45
N MET A 52 22.93 2.01 5.00
CA MET A 52 22.36 2.08 3.66
C MET A 52 23.29 2.72 2.64
N GLY A 53 24.39 3.37 3.02
CA GLY A 53 25.25 4.14 2.11
C GLY A 53 24.56 5.40 1.56
N ILE A 54 23.89 6.18 2.41
CA ILE A 54 23.26 7.46 2.06
C ILE A 54 24.15 8.60 2.56
N PRO A 55 24.51 9.59 1.70
CA PRO A 55 25.59 10.52 2.03
C PRO A 55 25.19 11.66 2.98
N ARG A 56 23.92 12.07 3.00
CA ARG A 56 23.45 13.17 3.87
C ARG A 56 22.50 12.64 4.94
N ILE A 57 22.64 13.20 6.12
CA ILE A 57 21.85 12.88 7.31
C ILE A 57 21.11 14.12 7.79
N TYR A 58 19.89 13.92 8.29
CA TYR A 58 19.10 14.98 8.92
C TYR A 58 18.52 14.43 10.22
N GLY A 59 18.62 15.21 11.30
CA GLY A 59 18.09 14.84 12.61
C GLY A 59 16.58 15.06 12.73
N SER A 60 15.95 15.59 11.67
CA SER A 60 14.50 15.75 11.55
C SER A 60 14.10 15.88 10.08
N LEU A 61 12.80 15.70 9.79
CA LEU A 61 12.26 16.00 8.46
C LEU A 61 12.42 17.49 8.11
N ASP A 62 12.19 18.40 9.06
CA ASP A 62 12.27 19.84 8.82
C ASP A 62 13.67 20.30 8.38
N GLU A 63 14.73 19.66 8.89
CA GLU A 63 16.09 19.89 8.40
C GLU A 63 16.25 19.44 6.95
N MET A 64 15.73 18.26 6.58
CA MET A 64 15.79 17.75 5.21
C MET A 64 15.00 18.61 4.24
N LEU A 65 13.85 19.16 4.65
CA LEU A 65 13.00 20.00 3.80
C LEU A 65 13.64 21.34 3.42
N LYS A 66 14.61 21.82 4.21
CA LYS A 66 15.41 23.03 3.93
C LYS A 66 16.53 22.80 2.91
N ASP A 67 16.82 21.55 2.54
CA ASP A 67 17.82 21.24 1.54
C ASP A 67 17.24 21.43 0.12
N ASP A 68 17.78 22.40 -0.62
CA ASP A 68 17.36 22.74 -1.98
C ASP A 68 17.73 21.67 -3.02
N ASP A 69 18.70 20.81 -2.71
CA ASP A 69 19.06 19.69 -3.58
C ASP A 69 18.06 18.54 -3.48
N ILE A 70 17.20 18.51 -2.46
CA ILE A 70 16.13 17.52 -2.34
C ILE A 70 14.90 18.04 -3.08
N GLN A 71 14.45 17.37 -4.15
CA GLN A 71 13.21 17.72 -4.86
C GLN A 71 12.06 16.76 -4.57
N VAL A 72 12.36 15.54 -4.11
CA VAL A 72 11.36 14.50 -3.82
C VAL A 72 11.59 13.93 -2.43
N VAL A 73 10.52 13.77 -1.66
CA VAL A 73 10.54 13.17 -0.33
C VAL A 73 9.72 11.89 -0.32
N HIS A 74 10.33 10.78 0.08
CA HIS A 74 9.65 9.55 0.43
C HIS A 74 9.37 9.53 1.94
N LEU A 75 8.11 9.35 2.31
CA LEU A 75 7.66 9.26 3.70
C LEU A 75 7.38 7.81 4.04
N ALA A 76 8.28 7.20 4.80
CA ALA A 76 8.21 5.84 5.34
C ALA A 76 8.21 5.87 6.88
N THR A 77 7.58 6.91 7.43
CA THR A 77 7.43 7.14 8.88
C THR A 77 6.19 6.41 9.43
N PRO A 78 5.99 6.34 10.75
CA PRO A 78 4.72 5.82 11.31
C PRO A 78 3.47 6.58 10.82
N ASN A 79 2.31 5.90 10.81
CA ASN A 79 1.06 6.38 10.22
C ASN A 79 0.65 7.79 10.69
N TYR A 80 0.71 8.04 12.00
CA TYR A 80 0.31 9.32 12.59
C TYR A 80 1.16 10.51 12.13
N LEU A 81 2.34 10.25 11.55
CA LEU A 81 3.23 11.27 11.00
C LEU A 81 3.02 11.53 9.51
N HIS A 82 2.26 10.69 8.80
CA HIS A 82 2.06 10.86 7.35
C HIS A 82 1.43 12.22 7.00
N TYR A 83 0.34 12.60 7.68
CA TYR A 83 -0.30 13.89 7.46
C TYR A 83 0.64 15.09 7.71
N PRO A 84 1.20 15.28 8.92
CA PRO A 84 2.04 16.45 9.17
C PRO A 84 3.28 16.47 8.27
N HIS A 85 3.89 15.31 7.96
CA HIS A 85 5.06 15.24 7.09
C HIS A 85 4.75 15.53 5.63
N ALA A 86 3.67 14.96 5.09
CA ALA A 86 3.24 15.20 3.71
C ALA A 86 2.87 16.66 3.50
N LYS A 87 2.14 17.25 4.46
CA LYS A 87 1.80 18.67 4.46
C LYS A 87 3.05 19.55 4.46
N ALA A 88 4.00 19.28 5.37
CA ALA A 88 5.26 20.04 5.45
C ALA A 88 6.08 19.93 4.15
N ALA A 89 6.18 18.73 3.57
CA ALA A 89 6.93 18.51 2.34
C ALA A 89 6.30 19.23 1.13
N LEU A 90 4.96 19.20 1.00
CA LEU A 90 4.24 19.94 -0.04
C LEU A 90 4.44 21.46 0.11
N LEU A 91 4.33 22.00 1.33
CA LEU A 91 4.53 23.42 1.62
C LEU A 91 5.98 23.86 1.38
N ALA A 92 6.96 22.97 1.58
CA ALA A 92 8.36 23.18 1.22
C ALA A 92 8.62 23.03 -0.29
N GLY A 93 7.58 22.85 -1.10
CA GLY A 93 7.68 22.75 -2.55
C GLY A 93 8.30 21.45 -3.06
N LYS A 94 8.25 20.36 -2.29
CA LYS A 94 8.80 19.05 -2.65
C LYS A 94 7.70 18.16 -3.25
N HIS A 95 8.07 17.27 -4.16
CA HIS A 95 7.23 16.14 -4.56
C HIS A 95 7.17 15.11 -3.44
N VAL A 96 6.04 14.40 -3.27
CA VAL A 96 5.82 13.53 -2.11
C VAL A 96 5.39 12.14 -2.52
N ILE A 97 6.09 11.11 -2.05
CA ILE A 97 5.65 9.71 -2.11
C ILE A 97 5.41 9.27 -0.67
N CYS A 98 4.17 9.04 -0.30
CA CYS A 98 3.77 8.68 1.05
C CYS A 98 3.43 7.20 1.17
N GLU A 99 3.90 6.54 2.22
CA GLU A 99 3.34 5.25 2.62
C GLU A 99 1.85 5.34 2.92
N LYS A 100 1.15 4.21 2.81
CA LYS A 100 -0.24 4.06 3.26
C LYS A 100 -0.30 3.80 4.77
N PRO A 101 -1.39 4.18 5.46
CA PRO A 101 -2.52 4.99 5.00
C PRO A 101 -2.09 6.44 4.76
N LEU A 102 -2.78 7.21 3.93
CA LEU A 102 -2.36 8.59 3.62
C LEU A 102 -2.40 9.51 4.85
N ALA A 103 -3.34 9.30 5.76
CA ALA A 103 -3.54 10.08 6.99
C ALA A 103 -4.29 9.24 8.03
N MET A 104 -4.65 9.84 9.17
CA MET A 104 -5.41 9.15 10.22
C MET A 104 -6.93 9.29 10.07
N ASN A 105 -7.40 10.22 9.24
CA ASN A 105 -8.82 10.45 8.97
C ASN A 105 -9.06 11.14 7.62
N THR A 106 -10.33 11.18 7.20
CA THR A 106 -10.76 11.80 5.94
C THR A 106 -10.55 13.30 5.90
N ARG A 107 -10.65 14.01 7.03
CA ARG A 107 -10.39 15.45 7.11
C ARG A 107 -8.94 15.77 6.73
N GLU A 108 -7.99 15.07 7.32
CA GLU A 108 -6.56 15.23 7.04
C GLU A 108 -6.20 14.86 5.60
N SER A 109 -6.69 13.71 5.11
CA SER A 109 -6.42 13.28 3.74
C SER A 109 -7.05 14.20 2.70
N ALA A 110 -8.25 14.74 2.95
CA ALA A 110 -8.88 15.74 2.08
C ALA A 110 -8.04 17.03 1.98
N GLU A 111 -7.48 17.47 3.11
CA GLU A 111 -6.59 18.64 3.12
C GLU A 111 -5.32 18.39 2.30
N LEU A 112 -4.72 17.20 2.39
CA LEU A 112 -3.56 16.85 1.58
C LEU A 112 -3.87 16.82 0.08
N VAL A 113 -5.04 16.32 -0.30
CA VAL A 113 -5.49 16.36 -1.72
C VAL A 113 -5.62 17.80 -2.21
N ALA A 114 -6.24 18.67 -1.40
CA ALA A 114 -6.39 20.08 -1.74
C ALA A 114 -5.02 20.78 -1.85
N LEU A 115 -4.13 20.54 -0.90
CA LEU A 115 -2.79 21.14 -0.88
C LEU A 115 -1.90 20.65 -2.03
N ALA A 116 -1.98 19.36 -2.37
CA ALA A 116 -1.24 18.82 -3.51
C ALA A 116 -1.68 19.46 -4.83
N LYS A 117 -2.98 19.76 -4.96
CA LYS A 117 -3.53 20.51 -6.09
C LYS A 117 -3.07 21.97 -6.09
N GLU A 118 -3.08 22.63 -4.94
CA GLU A 118 -2.65 24.04 -4.80
C GLU A 118 -1.17 24.23 -5.13
N THR A 119 -0.31 23.37 -4.61
CA THR A 119 1.15 23.43 -4.80
C THR A 119 1.60 22.96 -6.19
N GLY A 120 0.74 22.24 -6.92
CA GLY A 120 1.06 21.62 -8.21
C GLY A 120 2.14 20.54 -8.11
N LYS A 121 2.42 20.02 -6.92
CA LYS A 121 3.46 19.00 -6.71
C LYS A 121 2.89 17.61 -6.96
N VAL A 122 3.64 16.82 -7.72
CA VAL A 122 3.40 15.38 -7.86
C VAL A 122 3.38 14.72 -6.49
N ASN A 123 2.35 13.91 -6.29
CA ASN A 123 2.06 13.20 -5.05
C ASN A 123 1.70 11.74 -5.40
N ALA A 124 2.09 10.81 -4.54
CA ALA A 124 1.74 9.40 -4.67
C ALA A 124 1.52 8.76 -3.30
N VAL A 125 0.65 7.75 -3.24
CA VAL A 125 0.48 6.86 -2.08
C VAL A 125 0.99 5.48 -2.46
N ASN A 126 1.68 4.79 -1.55
CA ASN A 126 2.34 3.53 -1.89
C ASN A 126 1.40 2.31 -1.95
N PHE A 127 0.41 2.34 -2.85
CA PHE A 127 -0.33 1.14 -3.26
C PHE A 127 0.45 0.36 -4.32
N ASN A 128 1.63 -0.13 -3.93
CA ASN A 128 2.59 -0.81 -4.78
C ASN A 128 2.00 -2.07 -5.46
N ILE A 129 1.07 -2.78 -4.81
CA ILE A 129 0.48 -4.03 -5.32
C ILE A 129 -0.20 -3.85 -6.69
N ARG A 130 -0.68 -2.63 -7.01
CA ARG A 130 -1.14 -2.28 -8.37
C ARG A 130 -0.12 -2.60 -9.46
N MET A 131 1.17 -2.67 -9.13
CA MET A 131 2.28 -2.83 -10.06
C MET A 131 2.71 -4.28 -10.30
N TYR A 132 2.02 -5.27 -9.74
CA TYR A 132 2.21 -6.64 -10.23
C TYR A 132 1.79 -6.73 -11.71
N PRO A 133 2.60 -7.35 -12.59
CA PRO A 133 2.26 -7.45 -14.00
C PRO A 133 0.88 -8.06 -14.27
N LEU A 134 0.51 -9.10 -13.53
CA LEU A 134 -0.77 -9.79 -13.74
C LEU A 134 -1.96 -9.06 -13.13
N VAL A 135 -1.73 -8.13 -12.21
CA VAL A 135 -2.74 -7.15 -11.78
C VAL A 135 -3.02 -6.16 -12.90
N GLN A 136 -1.98 -5.61 -13.55
CA GLN A 136 -2.14 -4.73 -14.71
C GLN A 136 -2.82 -5.46 -15.87
N GLN A 137 -2.52 -6.76 -16.06
CA GLN A 137 -3.20 -7.58 -17.06
C GLN A 137 -4.68 -7.75 -16.73
N ALA A 138 -5.02 -8.07 -15.48
CA ALA A 138 -6.41 -8.17 -15.04
C ALA A 138 -7.16 -6.85 -15.26
N ARG A 139 -6.54 -5.71 -14.92
CA ARG A 139 -7.10 -4.38 -15.21
C ARG A 139 -7.37 -4.18 -16.70
N SER A 140 -6.41 -4.49 -17.56
CA SER A 140 -6.55 -4.31 -19.02
C SER A 140 -7.70 -5.16 -19.58
N MET A 141 -7.80 -6.44 -19.17
CA MET A 141 -8.88 -7.34 -19.59
C MET A 141 -10.26 -6.87 -19.08
N VAL A 142 -10.35 -6.40 -17.84
CA VAL A 142 -11.61 -5.91 -17.26
C VAL A 142 -12.04 -4.61 -17.93
N GLN A 143 -11.17 -3.60 -17.97
CA GLN A 143 -11.52 -2.25 -18.44
C GLN A 143 -11.69 -2.18 -19.97
N SER A 144 -11.15 -3.13 -20.73
CA SER A 144 -11.43 -3.27 -22.17
C SER A 144 -12.77 -3.96 -22.49
N GLY A 145 -13.47 -4.49 -21.47
CA GLY A 145 -14.74 -5.22 -21.64
C GLY A 145 -14.58 -6.66 -22.13
N GLU A 146 -13.36 -7.21 -22.09
CA GLU A 146 -13.07 -8.59 -22.50
C GLU A 146 -13.87 -9.61 -21.69
N LEU A 147 -14.01 -9.37 -20.38
CA LEU A 147 -14.80 -10.18 -19.45
C LEU A 147 -16.33 -10.01 -19.60
N GLY A 148 -16.77 -8.97 -20.32
CA GLY A 148 -18.17 -8.53 -20.38
C GLY A 148 -18.67 -7.93 -19.06
N ASP A 149 -19.97 -8.04 -18.78
CA ASP A 149 -20.59 -7.46 -17.59
C ASP A 149 -20.09 -8.13 -16.30
N LEU A 150 -19.63 -7.34 -15.34
CA LEU A 150 -19.17 -7.83 -14.04
C LEU A 150 -20.36 -8.17 -13.14
N PHE A 151 -20.25 -9.25 -12.36
CA PHE A 151 -21.31 -9.70 -11.46
C PHE A 151 -20.87 -9.71 -10.00
N ILE A 152 -19.74 -10.37 -9.72
CA ILE A 152 -19.27 -10.65 -8.36
C ILE A 152 -17.78 -10.37 -8.27
N LEU A 153 -17.40 -9.55 -7.29
CA LEU A 153 -16.02 -9.24 -6.92
C LEU A 153 -15.74 -9.81 -5.53
N GLN A 154 -14.97 -10.88 -5.44
CA GLN A 154 -14.74 -11.56 -4.16
C GLN A 154 -13.27 -11.76 -3.88
N GLY A 155 -12.91 -11.83 -2.60
CA GLY A 155 -11.52 -12.06 -2.26
C GLY A 155 -11.21 -12.04 -0.79
N SER A 156 -9.92 -12.10 -0.52
CA SER A 156 -9.41 -12.09 0.85
C SER A 156 -8.03 -11.48 0.93
N TYR A 157 -7.68 -10.89 2.07
CA TYR A 157 -6.28 -10.68 2.44
C TYR A 157 -6.02 -11.35 3.79
N LEU A 158 -5.25 -12.45 3.75
CA LEU A 158 -5.01 -13.32 4.90
C LEU A 158 -3.52 -13.40 5.25
N GLN A 159 -3.22 -13.32 6.54
CA GLN A 159 -1.90 -13.48 7.14
C GLN A 159 -1.99 -14.27 8.46
N ASP A 160 -0.87 -14.76 8.97
CA ASP A 160 -0.79 -15.52 10.23
C ASP A 160 0.12 -14.91 11.31
N TRP A 161 0.71 -13.73 11.08
CA TRP A 161 1.72 -13.16 11.98
C TRP A 161 1.17 -12.66 13.33
N LEU A 162 -0.16 -12.58 13.49
CA LEU A 162 -0.84 -12.23 14.75
C LEU A 162 -1.59 -13.43 15.38
N LEU A 163 -1.30 -14.65 14.95
CA LEU A 163 -2.01 -15.86 15.36
C LEU A 163 -1.99 -16.08 16.88
N PHE A 164 -0.88 -15.80 17.55
CA PHE A 164 -0.70 -16.07 18.97
C PHE A 164 -0.98 -14.83 19.84
N PRO A 165 -1.44 -15.03 21.10
CA PRO A 165 -1.66 -13.92 22.04
C PRO A 165 -0.41 -13.09 22.36
N THR A 166 0.78 -13.66 22.14
CA THR A 166 2.08 -13.01 22.37
C THR A 166 2.60 -12.22 21.17
N ASP A 167 1.97 -12.36 20.00
CA ASP A 167 2.39 -11.63 18.81
C ASP A 167 2.04 -10.15 18.98
N TRP A 168 3.07 -9.29 18.89
CA TRP A 168 2.98 -7.87 19.24
C TRP A 168 3.76 -6.96 18.27
N ASN A 169 3.15 -5.84 17.89
CA ASN A 169 3.87 -4.66 17.41
C ASN A 169 3.04 -3.39 17.65
N TRP A 170 3.58 -2.23 17.28
CA TRP A 170 2.94 -0.93 17.45
C TRP A 170 1.59 -0.78 16.73
N ARG A 171 1.26 -1.62 15.73
CA ARG A 171 -0.03 -1.58 15.03
C ARG A 171 -1.20 -2.04 15.90
N LEU A 172 -0.91 -2.70 17.02
CA LEU A 172 -1.90 -3.04 18.04
C LEU A 172 -2.26 -1.84 18.94
N GLU A 173 -1.54 -0.73 18.82
CA GLU A 173 -1.71 0.49 19.61
C GLU A 173 -2.47 1.54 18.76
N PRO A 174 -3.76 1.83 19.05
CA PRO A 174 -4.59 2.67 18.19
C PRO A 174 -4.05 4.09 17.97
N GLU A 175 -3.32 4.62 18.94
CA GLU A 175 -2.69 5.94 18.88
C GLU A 175 -1.59 6.01 17.81
N LEU A 176 -1.01 4.86 17.45
CA LEU A 176 0.06 4.75 16.46
C LEU A 176 -0.45 4.18 15.13
N GLY A 177 -1.31 3.15 15.20
CA GLY A 177 -1.81 2.38 14.05
C GLY A 177 -3.09 2.91 13.42
N GLY A 178 -3.95 3.57 14.21
CA GLY A 178 -5.32 3.93 13.83
C GLY A 178 -6.36 3.03 14.49
N THR A 179 -7.63 3.34 14.27
CA THR A 179 -8.77 2.62 14.87
C THR A 179 -9.11 1.32 14.17
N LEU A 180 -8.64 1.13 12.94
CA LEU A 180 -8.72 -0.12 12.17
C LEU A 180 -7.35 -0.77 12.12
N ARG A 181 -7.30 -2.09 12.34
CA ARG A 181 -6.07 -2.85 12.27
C ARG A 181 -6.01 -3.70 11.01
N ALA A 182 -6.68 -4.84 10.95
CA ALA A 182 -6.59 -5.72 9.80
C ALA A 182 -7.13 -5.05 8.53
N VAL A 183 -8.25 -4.32 8.64
CA VAL A 183 -8.88 -3.61 7.53
C VAL A 183 -7.96 -2.49 7.03
N GLY A 184 -7.49 -1.60 7.90
CA GLY A 184 -6.62 -0.48 7.51
C GLY A 184 -5.23 -0.95 7.05
N ASP A 185 -4.68 -2.00 7.66
CA ASP A 185 -3.34 -2.48 7.34
C ASP A 185 -3.30 -3.27 6.02
N ILE A 186 -4.15 -4.29 5.86
CA ILE A 186 -4.10 -5.17 4.69
C ILE A 186 -5.38 -5.13 3.86
N GLY A 187 -6.55 -4.90 4.47
CA GLY A 187 -7.81 -4.75 3.74
C GLY A 187 -7.77 -3.58 2.73
N SER A 188 -7.14 -2.47 3.11
CA SER A 188 -6.92 -1.27 2.29
C SER A 188 -6.26 -1.59 0.95
N HIS A 189 -5.24 -2.47 0.94
CA HIS A 189 -4.60 -2.92 -0.29
C HIS A 189 -5.54 -3.70 -1.21
N TRP A 190 -6.43 -4.54 -0.66
CA TRP A 190 -7.39 -5.28 -1.49
C TRP A 190 -8.47 -4.35 -2.07
N LEU A 191 -9.00 -3.44 -1.24
CA LEU A 191 -10.00 -2.44 -1.65
C LEU A 191 -9.45 -1.51 -2.74
N ASP A 192 -8.23 -1.04 -2.57
CA ASP A 192 -7.49 -0.30 -3.58
C ASP A 192 -7.36 -1.11 -4.88
N LEU A 193 -6.90 -2.36 -4.78
CA LEU A 193 -6.61 -3.19 -5.94
C LEU A 193 -7.87 -3.49 -6.77
N ILE A 194 -8.98 -3.85 -6.13
CA ILE A 194 -10.20 -4.22 -6.85
C ILE A 194 -10.83 -3.01 -7.54
N THR A 195 -10.79 -1.83 -6.92
CA THR A 195 -11.28 -0.58 -7.52
C THR A 195 -10.36 -0.10 -8.63
N PHE A 196 -9.04 -0.30 -8.50
CA PHE A 196 -8.08 -0.06 -9.56
C PHE A 196 -8.29 -0.96 -10.78
N ILE A 197 -8.51 -2.27 -10.57
CA ILE A 197 -8.72 -3.24 -11.65
C ILE A 197 -10.03 -2.96 -12.38
N THR A 198 -11.11 -2.76 -11.64
CA THR A 198 -12.46 -2.66 -12.22
C THR A 198 -12.83 -1.26 -12.69
N GLY A 199 -12.24 -0.23 -12.09
CA GLY A 199 -12.65 1.16 -12.28
C GLY A 199 -13.95 1.52 -11.55
N LEU A 200 -14.58 0.58 -10.83
CA LEU A 200 -15.82 0.81 -10.10
C LEU A 200 -15.55 1.42 -8.72
N ARG A 201 -16.45 2.29 -8.27
CA ARG A 201 -16.50 2.76 -6.88
C ARG A 201 -17.45 1.90 -6.05
N VAL A 202 -17.17 1.85 -4.75
CA VAL A 202 -18.06 1.24 -3.76
C VAL A 202 -19.10 2.29 -3.37
N VAL A 203 -20.38 1.88 -3.35
CA VAL A 203 -21.53 2.72 -3.03
C VAL A 203 -21.93 2.58 -1.56
N GLU A 204 -21.93 1.36 -1.04
CA GLU A 204 -22.21 1.08 0.36
C GLU A 204 -21.56 -0.22 0.84
N VAL A 205 -21.38 -0.32 2.17
CA VAL A 205 -20.69 -1.43 2.83
C VAL A 205 -21.50 -1.93 4.02
N PHE A 206 -21.40 -3.24 4.28
CA PHE A 206 -21.82 -3.86 5.54
C PHE A 206 -20.66 -4.67 6.13
N ALA A 207 -20.18 -4.30 7.31
CA ALA A 207 -18.99 -4.91 7.92
C ALA A 207 -19.31 -5.65 9.21
N ASP A 208 -18.68 -6.80 9.41
CA ASP A 208 -18.69 -7.55 10.66
C ASP A 208 -17.25 -7.81 11.12
N PHE A 209 -16.94 -7.39 12.35
CA PHE A 209 -15.59 -7.40 12.91
C PHE A 209 -15.46 -8.41 14.04
N LYS A 210 -14.27 -8.98 14.17
CA LYS A 210 -13.90 -9.83 15.32
C LYS A 210 -12.50 -9.51 15.82
N THR A 211 -12.40 -9.19 17.11
CA THR A 211 -11.16 -9.29 17.87
C THR A 211 -11.06 -10.72 18.40
N ILE A 212 -10.05 -11.45 17.94
CA ILE A 212 -9.87 -12.88 18.23
C ILE A 212 -9.17 -13.05 19.58
N HIS A 213 -8.22 -12.16 19.86
CA HIS A 213 -7.53 -12.08 21.15
C HIS A 213 -7.88 -10.74 21.83
N PRO A 214 -8.95 -10.67 22.64
CA PRO A 214 -9.35 -9.43 23.33
C PRO A 214 -8.30 -8.90 24.31
N ILE A 215 -7.41 -9.79 24.77
CA ILE A 215 -6.25 -9.46 25.59
C ILE A 215 -5.04 -10.11 24.93
N ARG A 216 -4.00 -9.33 24.70
CA ARG A 216 -2.70 -9.79 24.18
C ARG A 216 -1.61 -9.53 25.20
N LYS A 217 -0.50 -10.26 25.09
CA LYS A 217 0.68 -10.15 25.94
C LYS A 217 1.66 -9.17 25.29
N LYS A 218 1.71 -7.93 25.77
CA LYS A 218 2.65 -6.89 25.33
C LYS A 218 3.99 -7.06 26.05
N PRO A 219 5.14 -7.15 25.35
CA PRO A 219 6.44 -7.13 26.02
C PRO A 219 6.62 -5.86 26.88
N ALA A 220 7.00 -6.03 28.14
CA ALA A 220 7.17 -4.94 29.10
C ALA A 220 8.36 -4.02 28.75
N LYS A 221 9.29 -4.50 27.93
CA LYS A 221 10.43 -3.74 27.39
C LYS A 221 10.41 -3.80 25.86
N PRO A 222 10.85 -2.74 25.15
CA PRO A 222 11.04 -2.81 23.71
C PRO A 222 12.00 -3.96 23.37
N VAL A 223 11.53 -4.92 22.58
CA VAL A 223 12.33 -6.06 22.16
C VAL A 223 12.85 -5.74 20.77
N GLU A 224 14.17 -5.61 20.63
CA GLU A 224 14.78 -5.58 19.30
C GLU A 224 14.61 -6.98 18.68
N THR A 225 13.88 -7.03 17.57
CA THR A 225 13.33 -8.22 16.88
C THR A 225 14.37 -9.29 16.50
N TYR A 226 15.67 -9.09 16.76
CA TYR A 226 16.76 -9.98 16.33
C TYR A 226 17.80 -10.32 17.42
N THR A 227 17.59 -9.97 18.70
CA THR A 227 18.60 -10.22 19.76
C THR A 227 18.59 -11.63 20.38
N GLY A 228 17.71 -12.52 19.93
CA GLY A 228 17.71 -13.94 20.36
C GLY A 228 17.36 -14.17 21.85
N LYS A 229 16.90 -13.16 22.59
CA LYS A 229 16.40 -13.34 23.96
C LYS A 229 15.03 -14.01 23.94
N ILE A 230 14.93 -15.17 24.58
CA ILE A 230 13.66 -15.83 24.85
C ILE A 230 12.99 -15.09 26.01
N LEU A 231 11.89 -14.39 25.72
CA LEU A 231 11.07 -13.70 26.72
C LEU A 231 10.37 -14.72 27.62
N GLN A 232 10.37 -14.48 28.93
CA GLN A 232 9.64 -15.28 29.90
C GLN A 232 8.21 -14.73 30.10
N PRO A 233 7.26 -15.53 30.62
CA PRO A 233 5.89 -15.05 30.90
C PRO A 233 5.81 -13.77 31.73
N GLU A 234 6.75 -13.55 32.65
CA GLU A 234 6.84 -12.34 33.50
C GLU A 234 7.28 -11.08 32.73
N ASP A 235 7.84 -11.25 31.53
CA ASP A 235 8.27 -10.15 30.67
C ASP A 235 7.10 -9.52 29.88
N TYR A 236 5.86 -9.96 30.12
CA TYR A 236 4.68 -9.50 29.41
C TYR A 236 3.66 -8.82 30.34
N VAL A 237 2.98 -7.81 29.79
CA VAL A 237 1.84 -7.13 30.40
C VAL A 237 0.60 -7.43 29.56
N ASP A 238 -0.52 -7.70 30.23
CA ASP A 238 -1.81 -7.85 29.58
C ASP A 238 -2.27 -6.51 29.00
N GLN A 239 -2.49 -6.48 27.69
CA GLN A 239 -2.98 -5.33 26.97
C GLN A 239 -4.34 -5.65 26.36
N PRO A 240 -5.40 -4.91 26.74
CA PRO A 240 -6.68 -4.97 26.05
C PRO A 240 -6.57 -4.52 24.59
N ILE A 241 -7.21 -5.25 23.68
CA ILE A 241 -7.25 -4.97 22.25
C ILE A 241 -8.67 -4.58 21.84
N PHE A 242 -8.79 -3.44 21.17
CA PHE A 242 -10.07 -2.88 20.72
C PHE A 242 -10.23 -2.88 19.20
N THR A 243 -9.19 -3.29 18.46
CA THR A 243 -9.18 -3.35 17.00
C THR A 243 -9.40 -4.78 16.51
N GLU A 244 -9.85 -4.92 15.27
CA GLU A 244 -10.23 -6.19 14.65
C GLU A 244 -9.01 -7.00 14.18
N ASP A 245 -9.01 -8.32 14.43
CA ASP A 245 -8.05 -9.27 13.83
C ASP A 245 -8.61 -9.82 12.51
N TYR A 246 -9.94 -9.81 12.41
CA TYR A 246 -10.72 -10.37 11.33
C TYR A 246 -11.89 -9.44 10.99
N ALA A 247 -12.17 -9.32 9.70
CA ALA A 247 -13.37 -8.66 9.20
C ALA A 247 -13.94 -9.43 8.00
N THR A 248 -15.27 -9.46 7.89
CA THR A 248 -15.95 -9.72 6.62
C THR A 248 -16.74 -8.49 6.23
N ILE A 249 -16.56 -8.05 4.98
CA ILE A 249 -17.13 -6.82 4.48
C ILE A 249 -17.90 -7.17 3.21
N LEU A 250 -19.22 -6.98 3.26
CA LEU A 250 -20.07 -7.00 2.08
C LEU A 250 -20.00 -5.62 1.41
N LEU A 251 -19.88 -5.63 0.09
CA LEU A 251 -19.64 -4.44 -0.72
C LEU A 251 -20.69 -4.36 -1.82
N HIS A 252 -21.31 -3.21 -2.00
CA HIS A 252 -22.06 -2.88 -3.21
C HIS A 252 -21.26 -1.87 -4.00
N PHE A 253 -20.97 -2.19 -5.25
CA PHE A 253 -20.30 -1.30 -6.18
C PHE A 253 -21.32 -0.60 -7.07
N GLU A 254 -20.85 0.38 -7.83
CA GLU A 254 -21.59 0.93 -8.97
C GLU A 254 -22.03 -0.20 -9.93
N ASN A 255 -23.05 0.08 -10.73
CA ASN A 255 -23.63 -0.88 -11.69
C ASN A 255 -24.17 -2.18 -11.07
N ASP A 256 -24.63 -2.13 -9.82
CA ASP A 256 -25.23 -3.26 -9.09
C ASP A 256 -24.30 -4.47 -8.88
N VAL A 257 -22.99 -4.27 -9.04
CA VAL A 257 -21.99 -5.32 -8.84
C VAL A 257 -21.84 -5.60 -7.35
N ARG A 258 -21.89 -6.88 -6.96
CA ARG A 258 -21.79 -7.31 -5.57
C ARG A 258 -20.37 -7.74 -5.25
N GLY A 259 -19.96 -7.56 -4.00
CA GLY A 259 -18.68 -8.10 -3.57
C GLY A 259 -18.59 -8.46 -2.10
N VAL A 260 -17.52 -9.17 -1.80
CA VAL A 260 -17.18 -9.62 -0.45
C VAL A 260 -15.68 -9.64 -0.27
N LEU A 261 -15.23 -9.08 0.85
CA LEU A 261 -13.84 -9.11 1.28
C LEU A 261 -13.76 -9.77 2.65
N THR A 262 -12.94 -10.80 2.78
CA THR A 262 -12.51 -11.34 4.07
C THR A 262 -11.08 -10.90 4.38
N VAL A 263 -10.89 -10.24 5.52
CA VAL A 263 -9.56 -9.82 5.99
C VAL A 263 -9.24 -10.54 7.29
N GLY A 264 -8.01 -11.04 7.44
CA GLY A 264 -7.62 -11.73 8.66
C GLY A 264 -6.11 -11.80 8.88
N GLN A 265 -5.66 -11.56 10.11
CA GLN A 265 -4.23 -11.67 10.50
C GLN A 265 -3.94 -12.86 11.44
N VAL A 266 -4.93 -13.74 11.63
CA VAL A 266 -4.88 -14.95 12.47
C VAL A 266 -5.09 -16.24 11.66
N CYS A 267 -4.78 -16.22 10.36
CA CYS A 267 -5.11 -17.28 9.41
C CYS A 267 -3.90 -18.21 9.17
N SER A 268 -3.68 -19.15 10.09
CA SER A 268 -2.53 -20.08 10.09
C SER A 268 -2.18 -20.63 8.70
N GLY A 269 -0.91 -20.50 8.31
CA GLY A 269 -0.38 -20.98 7.04
C GLY A 269 -0.47 -19.97 5.89
N ARG A 270 -1.18 -18.86 6.04
CA ARG A 270 -1.19 -17.75 5.07
C ARG A 270 -0.11 -16.74 5.46
N LYS A 271 0.84 -16.50 4.56
CA LYS A 271 1.98 -15.62 4.84
C LYS A 271 1.70 -14.20 4.40
N ASN A 272 1.20 -14.04 3.18
CA ASN A 272 0.82 -12.74 2.65
C ASN A 272 -0.15 -12.90 1.49
N ARG A 273 -1.30 -13.53 1.74
CA ARG A 273 -2.23 -13.97 0.70
C ARG A 273 -3.32 -12.93 0.43
N LEU A 274 -3.02 -11.98 -0.44
CA LEU A 274 -4.01 -11.18 -1.14
C LEU A 274 -4.53 -12.01 -2.33
N TYR A 275 -5.80 -12.35 -2.28
CA TYR A 275 -6.52 -13.08 -3.32
C TYR A 275 -7.70 -12.26 -3.81
N PHE A 276 -7.89 -12.20 -5.13
CA PHE A 276 -9.13 -11.71 -5.71
C PHE A 276 -9.65 -12.67 -6.76
N GLU A 277 -10.96 -12.63 -6.95
CA GLU A 277 -11.67 -13.27 -8.04
C GLU A 277 -12.75 -12.33 -8.56
N ILE A 278 -12.77 -12.16 -9.89
CA ILE A 278 -13.70 -11.30 -10.61
C ILE A 278 -14.52 -12.20 -11.52
N ASN A 279 -15.82 -12.28 -11.27
CA ASN A 279 -16.74 -13.09 -12.06
C ASN A 279 -17.58 -12.19 -12.96
N ALA A 280 -17.64 -12.54 -14.24
CA ALA A 280 -18.31 -11.74 -15.26
C ALA A 280 -19.02 -12.64 -16.29
N SER A 281 -19.76 -12.00 -17.19
CA SER A 281 -20.63 -12.68 -18.17
C SER A 281 -19.90 -13.60 -19.17
N LYS A 282 -18.64 -13.32 -19.52
CA LYS A 282 -17.87 -14.10 -20.51
C LYS A 282 -16.81 -15.00 -19.90
N SER A 283 -16.14 -14.53 -18.86
CA SER A 283 -15.06 -15.24 -18.17
C SER A 283 -14.89 -14.73 -16.74
N SER A 284 -14.14 -15.48 -15.95
CA SER A 284 -13.72 -15.07 -14.61
C SER A 284 -12.21 -14.94 -14.54
N LEU A 285 -11.71 -14.10 -13.63
CA LEU A 285 -10.29 -13.98 -13.32
C LEU A 285 -10.05 -14.31 -11.85
N ALA A 286 -8.94 -14.97 -11.52
CA ALA A 286 -8.49 -15.13 -10.15
C ALA A 286 -6.98 -15.01 -10.03
N TRP A 287 -6.52 -14.30 -9.00
CA TRP A 287 -5.09 -14.06 -8.75
C TRP A 287 -4.78 -14.19 -7.26
N ASP A 288 -3.59 -14.70 -6.96
CA ASP A 288 -3.08 -14.96 -5.62
C ASP A 288 -1.67 -14.38 -5.48
N SER A 289 -1.46 -13.46 -4.54
CA SER A 289 -0.15 -12.83 -4.34
C SER A 289 0.93 -13.78 -3.82
N GLU A 290 0.58 -14.97 -3.32
CA GLU A 290 1.56 -16.03 -3.00
C GLU A 290 2.01 -16.79 -4.26
N ARG A 291 1.32 -16.59 -5.39
CA ARG A 291 1.69 -17.07 -6.74
C ARG A 291 1.59 -15.93 -7.76
N PRO A 292 2.36 -14.84 -7.59
CA PRO A 292 2.08 -13.58 -8.29
C PRO A 292 2.32 -13.63 -9.81
N ASN A 293 2.97 -14.69 -10.31
CA ASN A 293 3.33 -14.90 -11.71
C ASN A 293 2.31 -15.78 -12.48
N GLU A 294 1.17 -16.12 -11.86
CA GLU A 294 0.06 -16.86 -12.46
C GLU A 294 -1.26 -16.08 -12.32
N LEU A 295 -2.05 -16.01 -13.39
CA LEU A 295 -3.41 -15.45 -13.40
C LEU A 295 -4.34 -16.49 -14.01
N TRP A 296 -5.31 -16.96 -13.23
CA TRP A 296 -6.29 -17.91 -13.72
C TRP A 296 -7.38 -17.20 -14.50
N VAL A 297 -7.76 -17.79 -15.64
CA VAL A 297 -8.91 -17.38 -16.45
C VAL A 297 -9.90 -18.53 -16.54
N GLY A 298 -11.08 -18.29 -16.00
CA GLY A 298 -12.18 -19.24 -15.96
C GLY A 298 -13.10 -19.10 -17.16
N HIS A 299 -13.51 -20.23 -17.74
CA HIS A 299 -14.46 -20.28 -18.85
C HIS A 299 -15.53 -21.34 -18.64
N ARG A 300 -16.74 -21.07 -19.15
CA ARG A 300 -17.85 -22.02 -19.15
C ARG A 300 -17.83 -22.97 -20.35
N THR A 301 -17.48 -22.46 -21.52
CA THR A 301 -17.64 -23.14 -22.81
C THR A 301 -16.31 -23.61 -23.43
N GLN A 302 -15.20 -23.43 -22.72
CA GLN A 302 -13.87 -23.88 -23.11
C GLN A 302 -13.05 -24.22 -21.85
N PRO A 303 -11.91 -24.92 -21.97
CA PRO A 303 -11.02 -25.15 -20.84
C PRO A 303 -10.53 -23.85 -20.20
N ASN A 304 -10.33 -23.89 -18.89
CA ASN A 304 -9.69 -22.81 -18.14
C ASN A 304 -8.24 -22.62 -18.59
N GLN A 305 -7.70 -21.42 -18.35
CA GLN A 305 -6.34 -21.05 -18.71
C GLN A 305 -5.58 -20.52 -17.50
N ILE A 306 -4.26 -20.64 -17.55
CA ILE A 306 -3.35 -19.93 -16.65
C ILE A 306 -2.50 -19.01 -17.53
N ILE A 307 -2.69 -17.71 -17.38
CA ILE A 307 -1.78 -16.72 -17.96
C ILE A 307 -0.55 -16.66 -17.06
N MET A 308 0.58 -17.09 -17.61
CA MET A 308 1.89 -16.91 -16.98
C MET A 308 2.40 -15.50 -17.24
N LYS A 309 3.09 -14.90 -16.26
CA LYS A 309 3.78 -13.63 -16.45
C LYS A 309 4.84 -13.73 -17.56
N ASP A 310 4.51 -13.31 -18.77
CA ASP A 310 5.44 -13.19 -19.89
C ASP A 310 5.16 -11.90 -20.68
N PRO A 311 6.10 -10.93 -20.73
CA PRO A 311 5.85 -9.65 -21.40
C PRO A 311 5.46 -9.79 -22.88
N ALA A 312 5.82 -10.88 -23.57
CA ALA A 312 5.43 -11.13 -24.95
C ALA A 312 3.94 -11.47 -25.11
N LEU A 313 3.31 -12.00 -24.06
CA LEU A 313 1.91 -12.44 -24.05
C LEU A 313 0.97 -11.45 -23.35
N LEU A 314 1.52 -10.48 -22.61
CA LEU A 314 0.76 -9.51 -21.85
C LEU A 314 0.37 -8.27 -22.68
N SER A 315 -0.70 -7.60 -22.23
CA SER A 315 -1.16 -6.29 -22.70
C SER A 315 -0.04 -5.23 -22.61
N PRO A 316 -0.12 -4.13 -23.39
CA PRO A 316 0.86 -3.05 -23.32
C PRO A 316 1.06 -2.49 -21.91
N GLU A 317 -0.01 -2.35 -21.14
CA GLU A 317 0.02 -1.81 -19.76
C GLU A 317 0.77 -2.74 -18.81
N ALA A 318 0.48 -4.04 -18.88
CA ALA A 318 1.14 -5.06 -18.07
C ALA A 318 2.60 -5.28 -18.49
N ARG A 319 2.88 -5.27 -19.80
CA ARG A 319 4.24 -5.32 -20.33
C ARG A 319 5.11 -4.17 -19.82
N ALA A 320 4.55 -2.97 -19.70
CA ALA A 320 5.27 -1.79 -19.25
C ALA A 320 5.79 -1.88 -17.80
N VAL A 321 5.23 -2.77 -16.98
CA VAL A 321 5.70 -3.04 -15.60
C VAL A 321 6.40 -4.39 -15.44
N THR A 322 6.61 -5.13 -16.53
CA THR A 322 7.28 -6.44 -16.49
C THR A 322 8.76 -6.29 -16.82
N SER A 323 9.66 -6.60 -15.88
CA SER A 323 11.11 -6.40 -16.10
C SER A 323 11.78 -7.56 -16.81
N TYR A 324 11.28 -8.78 -16.61
CA TYR A 324 11.94 -10.00 -17.06
C TYR A 324 11.04 -10.87 -17.95
N PRO A 325 11.62 -11.68 -18.86
CA PRO A 325 10.88 -12.64 -19.69
C PRO A 325 10.06 -13.66 -18.88
N GLY A 326 9.25 -14.45 -19.60
CA GLY A 326 8.56 -15.62 -19.02
C GLY A 326 9.50 -16.54 -18.25
N GLY A 327 9.00 -17.14 -17.16
CA GLY A 327 9.74 -18.05 -16.28
C GLY A 327 10.70 -17.38 -15.27
N HIS A 328 11.04 -16.10 -15.47
CA HIS A 328 11.82 -15.32 -14.50
C HIS A 328 10.85 -14.60 -13.56
N ASN A 329 10.72 -15.11 -12.34
CA ASN A 329 9.73 -14.64 -11.39
C ASN A 329 10.01 -13.20 -10.95
N GLU A 330 8.94 -12.39 -10.93
CA GLU A 330 8.91 -11.10 -10.24
C GLU A 330 8.07 -11.22 -8.96
N GLY A 331 8.40 -10.43 -7.96
CA GLY A 331 7.80 -10.48 -6.63
C GLY A 331 7.62 -9.10 -6.00
N PHE A 332 7.41 -9.10 -4.68
CA PHE A 332 7.06 -7.88 -3.94
C PHE A 332 8.03 -6.71 -4.15
N PRO A 333 9.37 -6.84 -4.13
CA PRO A 333 10.28 -5.72 -4.36
C PRO A 333 10.15 -5.09 -5.76
N ASP A 334 9.80 -5.88 -6.79
CA ASP A 334 9.63 -5.38 -8.16
C ASP A 334 8.49 -4.38 -8.26
N THR A 335 7.46 -4.52 -7.43
CA THR A 335 6.31 -3.61 -7.43
C THR A 335 6.68 -2.18 -6.99
N PHE A 336 7.58 -2.02 -6.01
CA PHE A 336 8.10 -0.71 -5.58
C PHE A 336 8.93 -0.07 -6.69
N LYS A 337 9.83 -0.87 -7.30
CA LYS A 337 10.62 -0.44 -8.44
C LYS A 337 9.71 0.11 -9.53
N GLN A 338 8.65 -0.59 -9.89
CA GLN A 338 7.76 -0.18 -10.97
C GLN A 338 6.88 1.02 -10.62
N LEU A 339 6.40 1.12 -9.38
CA LEU A 339 5.66 2.28 -8.92
C LEU A 339 6.54 3.54 -9.01
N TYR A 340 7.77 3.49 -8.50
CA TYR A 340 8.66 4.64 -8.55
C TYR A 340 9.14 4.92 -9.96
N ASN A 341 9.32 3.91 -10.80
CA ASN A 341 9.59 4.13 -12.22
C ASN A 341 8.50 5.01 -12.85
N LYS A 342 7.21 4.71 -12.61
CA LYS A 342 6.09 5.51 -13.12
C LYS A 342 6.07 6.92 -12.54
N VAL A 343 6.18 7.06 -11.21
CA VAL A 343 6.16 8.38 -10.52
C VAL A 343 7.29 9.27 -11.02
N TYR A 344 8.52 8.77 -11.06
CA TYR A 344 9.67 9.57 -11.46
C TYR A 344 9.66 9.89 -12.96
N ASN A 345 9.23 8.98 -13.82
CA ASN A 345 9.06 9.30 -15.24
C ASN A 345 8.02 10.41 -15.44
N TYR A 346 6.95 10.44 -14.63
CA TYR A 346 5.96 11.51 -14.66
C TYR A 346 6.52 12.85 -14.19
N ILE A 347 7.24 12.87 -13.05
CA ILE A 347 7.95 14.08 -12.55
C ILE A 347 8.90 14.63 -13.63
N LEU A 348 9.72 13.75 -14.24
CA LEU A 348 10.73 14.15 -15.22
C LEU A 348 10.14 14.56 -16.57
N ALA A 349 8.95 14.06 -16.92
CA ALA A 349 8.22 14.50 -18.11
C ALA A 349 7.75 15.95 -17.98
N GLY A 350 7.40 16.39 -16.77
CA GLY A 350 7.00 17.78 -16.48
C GLY A 350 5.66 18.20 -17.09
N ASP A 351 4.93 17.29 -17.72
CA ASP A 351 3.59 17.51 -18.26
C ASP A 351 2.54 16.93 -17.31
N TYR A 352 2.17 17.74 -16.31
CA TYR A 352 1.21 17.36 -15.27
C TYR A 352 -0.25 17.53 -15.68
N THR A 353 -0.51 17.79 -16.97
CA THR A 353 -1.88 17.79 -17.53
C THR A 353 -2.37 16.38 -17.83
N LYS A 354 -1.44 15.42 -17.99
CA LYS A 354 -1.75 14.01 -18.19
C LYS A 354 -2.22 13.38 -16.88
N ALA A 355 -3.22 12.50 -16.97
CA ALA A 355 -3.61 11.71 -15.80
C ALA A 355 -2.44 10.82 -15.37
N PRO A 356 -2.10 10.78 -14.06
CA PRO A 356 -1.10 9.87 -13.55
C PRO A 356 -1.59 8.42 -13.63
N ASP A 357 -0.71 7.50 -14.04
CA ASP A 357 -0.98 6.05 -14.06
C ASP A 357 -0.37 5.37 -12.82
N PHE A 358 -0.49 6.03 -11.67
CA PHE A 358 -0.04 5.54 -10.36
C PHE A 358 -0.97 6.10 -9.26
N PRO A 359 -1.06 5.43 -8.11
CA PRO A 359 -1.85 5.88 -6.97
C PRO A 359 -1.40 7.25 -6.47
N THR A 360 -2.35 8.19 -6.38
CA THR A 360 -2.18 9.56 -5.90
C THR A 360 -2.78 9.75 -4.51
N PHE A 361 -2.67 10.95 -3.95
CA PHE A 361 -3.35 11.31 -2.71
C PHE A 361 -4.88 11.23 -2.84
N ALA A 362 -5.45 11.38 -4.04
CA ALA A 362 -6.88 11.19 -4.24
C ALA A 362 -7.30 9.73 -4.04
N ASP A 363 -6.46 8.77 -4.47
CA ASP A 363 -6.66 7.34 -4.19
C ASP A 363 -6.55 7.06 -2.69
N GLY A 364 -5.55 7.63 -2.01
CA GLY A 364 -5.40 7.54 -0.56
C GLY A 364 -6.57 8.14 0.21
N HIS A 365 -7.11 9.28 -0.22
CA HIS A 365 -8.29 9.88 0.40
C HIS A 365 -9.53 9.00 0.23
N TYR A 366 -9.75 8.45 -0.96
CA TYR A 366 -10.86 7.52 -1.20
C TYR A 366 -10.75 6.27 -0.33
N GLU A 367 -9.55 5.72 -0.14
CA GLU A 367 -9.34 4.59 0.78
C GLU A 367 -9.69 4.96 2.22
N MET A 368 -9.34 6.16 2.68
CA MET A 368 -9.75 6.65 4.00
C MET A 368 -11.27 6.75 4.14
N GLN A 369 -11.99 7.20 3.09
CA GLN A 369 -13.46 7.25 3.09
C GLN A 369 -14.06 5.85 3.24
N LEU A 370 -13.53 4.86 2.51
CA LEU A 370 -13.94 3.46 2.64
C LEU A 370 -13.72 2.94 4.05
N CYS A 371 -12.52 3.15 4.61
CA CYS A 371 -12.19 2.72 5.95
C CYS A 371 -13.13 3.32 7.01
N GLU A 372 -13.41 4.63 6.96
CA GLU A 372 -14.37 5.26 7.87
C GLU A 372 -15.80 4.74 7.71
N ALA A 373 -16.24 4.44 6.48
CA ALA A 373 -17.55 3.85 6.23
C ALA A 373 -17.65 2.41 6.76
N ILE A 374 -16.60 1.61 6.57
CA ILE A 374 -16.50 0.22 7.06
C ILE A 374 -16.51 0.22 8.60
N GLU A 375 -15.71 1.09 9.24
CA GLU A 375 -15.67 1.20 10.70
C GLU A 375 -17.04 1.56 11.27
N ARG A 376 -17.71 2.55 10.67
CA ARG A 376 -19.06 2.96 11.08
C ARG A 376 -20.07 1.83 10.91
N SER A 377 -20.04 1.15 9.76
CA SER A 377 -20.90 0.00 9.49
C SER A 377 -20.73 -1.11 10.54
N ALA A 378 -19.50 -1.46 10.90
CA ALA A 378 -19.23 -2.49 11.90
C ALA A 378 -19.72 -2.10 13.31
N LYS A 379 -19.56 -0.82 13.69
CA LYS A 379 -20.02 -0.30 14.99
C LYS A 379 -21.53 -0.25 15.09
N GLU A 380 -22.19 0.25 14.06
CA GLU A 380 -23.63 0.53 14.05
C GLU A 380 -24.46 -0.68 13.56
N LYS A 381 -23.82 -1.67 12.92
CA LYS A 381 -24.45 -2.87 12.34
C LYS A 381 -25.50 -2.53 11.27
N VAL A 382 -25.16 -1.58 10.40
CA VAL A 382 -26.02 -1.10 9.30
C VAL A 382 -25.24 -1.02 8.00
N TRP A 383 -25.96 -1.02 6.87
CA TRP A 383 -25.39 -0.63 5.58
C TRP A 383 -25.03 0.85 5.62
N THR A 384 -23.78 1.17 5.30
CA THR A 384 -23.25 2.53 5.34
C THR A 384 -22.78 2.95 3.95
N LYS A 385 -23.24 4.12 3.49
CA LYS A 385 -22.76 4.72 2.25
C LYS A 385 -21.34 5.24 2.39
N VAL A 386 -20.57 5.14 1.31
CA VAL A 386 -19.19 5.62 1.22
C VAL A 386 -19.15 7.10 0.84
#